data_AF-A0A068R0H0-F1
#
_entry.id   AF-A0A068R0H0-F1
#
_cell.length_a   1.000
_cell.length_b   1.000
_cell.length_c   1.000
_cell.angle_alpha   90.00
_cell.angle_beta   90.00
_cell.angle_gamma   90.00
#
_symmetry.space_group_name_H-M   'P 1'
#
loop_
_entity.id
_entity.type
_entity.pdbx_description
1 polymer ?
#
loop_
_entity_poly.entity_id
_entity_poly.type
_entity_poly.pdbx_seq_one_letter_code
_entity_poly.pdbx_strand_id
1 'polypeptide(L)'
;MKMEQTKYIVTYLGDYPCGHRHTLRIAMDANDAIDAIEKSQAAFTDDRLTSTNHTLFSVMPEEFNENTIANLDKCPKAEVKS
;
A
#
# COMPACT_ATOMS: atom_id res chain seq x y z
N MET A 1 2.83 -25.07 8.58
CA MET A 1 3.75 -24.04 8.08
C MET A 1 3.44 -22.76 8.81
N LYS A 2 4.44 -22.06 9.39
CA LYS A 2 4.24 -20.67 9.81
C LYS A 2 4.12 -19.86 8.53
N MET A 3 3.01 -19.13 8.35
CA MET A 3 2.92 -18.11 7.30
C MET A 3 3.87 -16.99 7.73
N GLU A 4 4.84 -16.67 6.88
CA GLU A 4 5.72 -15.53 7.13
C GLU A 4 4.91 -14.25 6.94
N GLN A 5 4.84 -13.43 8.00
CA GLN A 5 4.21 -12.12 7.91
C GLN A 5 5.13 -11.20 7.12
N THR A 6 4.58 -10.59 6.08
CA THR A 6 5.26 -9.58 5.27
C THR A 6 4.76 -8.21 5.67
N LYS A 7 5.67 -7.22 5.68
CA LYS A 7 5.28 -5.85 5.94
C LYS A 7 4.70 -5.23 4.67
N TYR A 8 3.49 -4.69 4.77
CA TYR A 8 2.75 -4.04 3.70
C TYR A 8 2.55 -2.55 3.98
N ILE A 9 2.46 -1.77 2.91
CA ILE A 9 1.95 -0.40 2.93
C ILE A 9 0.62 -0.39 2.17
N VAL A 10 -0.46 -0.13 2.90
CA VAL A 10 -1.79 0.13 2.34
C VAL A 10 -1.97 1.64 2.21
N THR A 11 -2.30 2.10 1.01
CA THR A 11 -2.52 3.52 0.72
C THR A 11 -3.98 3.76 0.36
N TYR A 12 -4.60 4.69 1.08
CA TYR A 12 -5.91 5.24 0.77
C TYR A 12 -5.78 6.69 0.31
N LEU A 13 -6.75 7.14 -0.49
CA LEU A 13 -7.00 8.55 -0.74
C LEU A 13 -8.19 8.98 0.09
N GLY A 14 -8.04 10.02 0.90
CA GLY A 14 -9.11 10.59 1.73
C GLY A 14 -9.18 12.10 1.61
N ASP A 15 -10.35 12.66 1.92
CA ASP A 15 -10.60 14.09 1.97
C ASP A 15 -10.11 14.63 3.32
N TYR A 16 -9.26 15.66 3.32
CA TYR A 16 -8.72 16.27 4.53
C TYR A 16 -9.34 17.66 4.80
N PRO A 17 -9.30 18.16 6.05
CA PRO A 17 -9.84 19.47 6.41
C PRO A 17 -9.28 20.67 5.63
N CYS A 18 -8.12 20.50 4.99
CA CYS A 18 -7.53 21.50 4.08
C CYS A 18 -8.30 21.68 2.76
N GLY A 19 -9.33 20.86 2.49
CA GLY A 19 -10.11 20.91 1.25
C GLY A 19 -9.50 20.14 0.09
N HIS A 20 -8.43 19.38 0.32
CA HIS A 20 -7.76 18.56 -0.69
C HIS A 20 -7.76 17.08 -0.31
N ARG A 21 -7.66 16.22 -1.34
CA ARG A 21 -7.41 14.79 -1.15
C ARG A 21 -5.94 14.52 -0.93
N HIS A 22 -5.61 13.81 0.14
CA HIS A 22 -4.25 13.38 0.45
C HIS A 22 -4.18 11.87 0.65
N THR A 23 -2.97 11.34 0.55
CA THR A 23 -2.69 9.93 0.81
C THR A 23 -2.64 9.67 2.32
N LEU A 24 -3.37 8.64 2.74
CA LEU A 24 -3.23 8.01 4.05
C LEU A 24 -2.48 6.70 3.85
N ARG A 25 -1.26 6.61 4.38
CA ARG A 25 -0.40 5.42 4.28
C ARG A 25 -0.39 4.69 5.61
N ILE A 26 -0.73 3.41 5.61
CA ILE A 26 -0.81 2.56 6.79
C ILE A 26 0.17 1.40 6.59
N ALA A 27 1.19 1.33 7.43
CA ALA A 27 2.15 0.23 7.42
C ALA A 27 1.71 -0.85 8.42
N MET A 28 1.75 -2.12 8.02
CA MET A 28 1.36 -3.24 8.88
C MET A 28 1.98 -4.57 8.45
N ASP A 29 2.01 -5.52 9.39
CA ASP A 29 2.36 -6.91 9.10
C ASP A 29 1.10 -7.72 8.73
N ALA A 30 1.16 -8.40 7.58
CA ALA A 30 0.07 -9.21 7.05
C ALA A 30 0.58 -10.48 6.37
N ASN A 31 -0.28 -11.49 6.29
CA ASN A 31 0.03 -12.75 5.61
C ASN A 31 0.00 -12.60 4.08
N ASP A 32 -0.88 -11.73 3.58
CA ASP A 32 -1.01 -11.39 2.17
C ASP A 32 -1.66 -10.00 2.00
N ALA A 33 -1.88 -9.59 0.74
CA ALA A 33 -2.45 -8.29 0.42
C ALA A 33 -3.93 -8.14 0.87
N ILE A 34 -4.70 -9.22 0.92
CA ILE A 34 -6.11 -9.17 1.35
C ILE A 34 -6.17 -8.99 2.87
N ASP A 35 -5.38 -9.75 3.62
CA ASP A 35 -5.22 -9.60 5.07
C ASP A 35 -4.74 -8.17 5.42
N ALA A 36 -3.83 -7.59 4.63
CA ALA A 36 -3.41 -6.20 4.80
C ALA A 36 -4.57 -5.21 4.59
N ILE A 37 -5.40 -5.40 3.55
CA ILE A 37 -6.57 -4.55 3.30
C ILE A 37 -7.54 -4.63 4.47
N GLU A 38 -7.89 -5.83 4.92
CA GLU A 38 -8.85 -6.04 6.00
C GLU A 38 -8.38 -5.41 7.30
N LYS A 39 -7.13 -5.66 7.70
CA LYS A 39 -6.52 -5.07 8.89
C LYS A 39 -6.44 -3.55 8.82
N SER A 40 -6.18 -2.99 7.64
CA SER A 40 -6.05 -1.54 7.47
C SER A 40 -7.32 -0.75 7.79
N GLN A 41 -8.49 -1.39 7.73
CA GLN A 41 -9.76 -0.72 8.02
C GLN A 41 -9.88 -0.28 9.48
N ALA A 42 -9.14 -0.92 10.40
CA ALA A 42 -9.08 -0.49 11.80
C ALA A 42 -8.49 0.92 11.98
N ALA A 43 -7.74 1.44 11.00
CA ALA A 43 -7.26 2.81 11.03
C ALA A 43 -8.40 3.84 10.93
N PHE A 44 -9.55 3.48 10.37
CA PHE A 44 -10.70 4.38 10.23
C PHE A 44 -11.48 4.56 11.53
N THR A 45 -11.20 3.74 12.55
CA THR A 45 -11.78 3.89 13.89
C THR A 45 -10.89 4.69 14.85
N ASP A 46 -9.74 5.20 14.38
CA ASP A 46 -8.90 6.09 15.18
C ASP A 46 -9.50 7.50 15.22
N ASP A 47 -9.94 7.95 16.39
CA ASP A 47 -10.54 9.27 16.62
C ASP A 47 -9.60 10.43 16.27
N ARG A 48 -8.30 10.18 16.14
CA ARG A 48 -7.31 11.17 15.71
C ARG A 48 -7.26 11.33 14.19
N LEU A 49 -7.88 10.44 13.43
CA LEU A 49 -7.90 10.49 11.97
C LEU A 49 -8.90 11.56 11.51
N THR A 50 -8.39 12.67 10.99
CA THR A 50 -9.23 13.80 10.55
C THR A 50 -9.76 13.67 9.13
N SER A 51 -9.26 12.70 8.36
CA SER A 51 -9.64 12.50 6.96
C SER A 51 -10.90 11.65 6.83
N THR A 52 -11.68 11.85 5.77
CA THR A 52 -12.91 11.10 5.48
C THR A 52 -12.92 10.57 4.03
N ASN A 53 -13.99 9.85 3.64
CA ASN A 53 -14.20 9.38 2.26
C ASN A 53 -13.03 8.60 1.66
N HIS A 54 -12.49 7.66 2.44
CA HIS A 54 -11.33 6.86 2.06
C HIS A 54 -11.64 5.92 0.89
N THR A 55 -10.76 5.92 -0.11
CA THR A 55 -10.80 4.99 -1.24
C THR A 55 -9.46 4.27 -1.34
N LEU A 56 -9.48 2.94 -1.43
CA LEU A 56 -8.26 2.15 -1.57
C LEU A 56 -7.55 2.54 -2.87
N PHE A 57 -6.28 2.92 -2.77
CA PHE A 57 -5.45 3.31 -3.91
C PHE A 57 -4.42 2.24 -4.26
N SER A 58 -3.69 1.72 -3.28
CA SER A 58 -2.68 0.70 -3.51
C SER A 58 -2.40 -0.16 -2.27
N VAL A 59 -1.92 -1.38 -2.51
CA VAL A 59 -1.43 -2.30 -1.48
C VAL A 59 -0.16 -2.94 -2.01
N MET A 60 0.95 -2.72 -1.33
CA MET A 60 2.25 -3.25 -1.77
C MET A 60 3.06 -3.72 -0.56
N PRO A 61 3.87 -4.77 -0.70
CA PRO A 61 4.93 -5.06 0.27
C PRO A 61 5.83 -3.81 0.43
N GLU A 62 6.25 -3.48 1.65
CA GLU A 62 7.15 -2.34 1.93
C GLU A 62 8.48 -2.49 1.18
N GLU A 63 8.91 -3.73 0.98
CA GLU A 63 10.09 -4.08 0.19
C GLU A 63 9.95 -3.72 -1.29
N PHE A 64 8.74 -3.49 -1.80
CA PHE A 64 8.49 -3.04 -3.17
C PHE A 64 8.45 -1.50 -3.21
N ASN A 65 9.64 -0.89 -3.23
CA ASN A 65 9.85 0.56 -3.21
C ASN A 65 10.71 1.01 -4.42
N GLU A 66 11.02 2.30 -4.51
CA GLU A 66 11.79 2.88 -5.62
C GLU A 66 13.11 2.14 -5.89
N ASN A 67 13.81 1.67 -4.85
CA ASN A 67 15.06 0.94 -5.01
C ASN A 67 14.85 -0.44 -5.64
N THR A 68 13.74 -1.10 -5.32
CA THR A 68 13.36 -2.40 -5.88
C THR A 68 12.87 -2.25 -7.31
N ILE A 69 12.12 -1.18 -7.59
CA ILE A 69 11.67 -0.83 -8.94
C ILE A 69 12.87 -0.51 -9.86
N ALA A 70 13.87 0.23 -9.36
CA ALA A 70 15.10 0.49 -10.10
C ALA A 70 15.89 -0.79 -10.47
N ASN A 71 15.64 -1.90 -9.77
CA ASN A 71 16.21 -3.20 -10.12
C ASN A 71 15.36 -3.98 -11.13
N LEU A 72 14.08 -3.64 -11.35
CA LEU A 72 13.24 -4.25 -12.39
C LEU A 72 13.59 -3.75 -13.80
N ASP A 73 14.12 -2.53 -13.92
CA ASP A 73 14.67 -1.99 -15.19
C ASP A 73 15.93 -2.75 -15.67
N LYS A 74 16.41 -3.72 -14.89
CA LYS A 74 17.46 -4.67 -15.30
C LYS A 74 16.91 -5.93 -15.97
N CYS A 75 15.59 -6.06 -16.14
CA CYS A 75 15.04 -7.11 -16.99
C CYS A 75 15.70 -7.01 -18.38
N PRO A 76 16.41 -8.05 -18.85
CA PRO A 76 16.98 -8.02 -20.19
C PRO A 76 15.84 -7.75 -21.16
N LYS A 77 16.01 -6.75 -22.04
CA LYS A 77 15.04 -6.44 -23.09
C LYS A 77 14.73 -7.74 -23.82
N ALA A 78 13.57 -8.34 -23.54
CA ALA A 78 13.11 -9.46 -24.33
C ALA A 78 12.97 -8.91 -25.75
N GLU A 79 13.73 -9.46 -26.69
CA GLU A 79 13.55 -9.16 -28.11
C GLU A 79 12.09 -9.47 -28.44
N VAL A 80 11.28 -8.42 -28.57
CA VAL A 80 9.94 -8.54 -29.12
C VAL A 80 10.15 -8.87 -30.58
N LYS A 81 10.10 -10.15 -30.92
CA LYS A 81 10.10 -10.59 -32.32
C LYS A 81 8.82 -10.07 -32.96
N SER A 82 8.95 -9.06 -33.82
CA SER A 82 7.92 -8.64 -34.78
C SER A 82 7.70 -9.69 -35.86
#